data_AF-A0A1Q6KG96-F1
#
_entry.id   AF-A0A1Q6KG96-F1
#
_cell.length_a   1.000
_cell.length_b   1.000
_cell.length_c   1.000
_cell.angle_alpha   90.00
_cell.angle_beta   90.00
_cell.angle_gamma   90.00
#
_symmetry.space_group_name_H-M   'P 1'
#
loop_
_entity.id
_entity.type
_entity.pdbx_description
1 polymer ?
#
loop_
_entity_poly.entity_id
_entity_poly.type
_entity_poly.pdbx_seq_one_letter_code
_entity_poly.pdbx_strand_id
1 'polypeptide(L)'
;MQETYYLKENGFITVNYAYNQNNVIVYPDLIKVKIALDDGEIIGLETTGYLNCHYERNIPTTKISIEDARTKLTNKAQITSEKLAIIPTEWKTEKFCYEFKGKIDDMDFIAYINAETGEEEDILIVTNTENGTFTE
;
A
#
# COMPACT_ATOMS: atom_id res chain seq x y z
N MET A 1 -5.33 -7.74 9.86
CA MET A 1 -4.73 -7.79 8.51
C MET A 1 -5.70 -7.17 7.52
N GLN A 2 -5.18 -6.49 6.50
CA GLN A 2 -5.93 -5.85 5.42
C GLN A 2 -5.34 -6.33 4.09
N GLU A 3 -6.18 -6.80 3.18
CA GLU A 3 -5.77 -7.06 1.79
C GLU A 3 -5.40 -5.72 1.11
N THR A 4 -4.27 -5.68 0.40
CA THR A 4 -3.76 -4.46 -0.24
C THR A 4 -3.79 -4.52 -1.75
N TYR A 5 -3.18 -5.56 -2.34
CA TYR A 5 -3.14 -5.82 -3.78
C TYR A 5 -2.91 -7.30 -4.08
N TYR A 6 -3.25 -7.72 -5.29
CA TYR A 6 -2.96 -9.05 -5.79
C TYR A 6 -2.29 -9.02 -7.16
N LEU A 7 -1.50 -10.06 -7.44
CA LEU A 7 -0.86 -10.29 -8.73
C LEU A 7 -1.24 -11.69 -9.23
N LYS A 8 -1.60 -11.82 -10.50
CA LYS A 8 -2.04 -13.09 -11.11
C LYS A 8 -1.08 -13.48 -12.22
N GLU A 9 -0.18 -14.41 -11.97
CA GLU A 9 0.85 -14.81 -12.93
C GLU A 9 1.08 -16.32 -12.90
N ASN A 10 1.50 -16.89 -14.04
CA ASN A 10 2.02 -18.27 -14.11
C ASN A 10 1.13 -19.35 -13.46
N GLY A 11 -0.20 -19.20 -13.53
CA GLY A 11 -1.16 -20.17 -12.97
C GLY A 11 -1.46 -20.02 -11.47
N PHE A 12 -0.95 -18.98 -10.81
CA PHE A 12 -1.26 -18.67 -9.41
C PHE A 12 -1.59 -17.19 -9.20
N ILE A 13 -2.23 -16.89 -8.07
CA ILE A 13 -2.45 -15.54 -7.58
C ILE A 13 -1.65 -15.32 -6.30
N THR A 14 -0.90 -14.22 -6.23
CA THR A 14 -0.25 -13.74 -5.01
C THR A 14 -1.12 -12.65 -4.41
N VAL A 15 -1.64 -12.87 -3.21
CA VAL A 15 -2.45 -11.88 -2.46
C VAL A 15 -1.59 -11.29 -1.35
N ASN A 16 -1.54 -9.97 -1.26
CA ASN A 16 -0.77 -9.24 -0.26
C ASN A 16 -1.69 -8.77 0.87
N TYR A 17 -1.25 -9.05 2.10
CA TYR A 17 -1.89 -8.62 3.32
C TYR A 17 -0.92 -7.78 4.14
N ALA A 18 -1.35 -6.59 4.54
CA ALA A 18 -0.59 -5.76 5.48
C ALA A 18 -1.25 -5.79 6.86
N TYR A 19 -0.45 -5.61 7.91
CA TYR A 19 -1.00 -5.41 9.25
C TYR A 19 -1.86 -4.13 9.27
N ASN A 20 -2.94 -4.16 10.04
CA ASN A 20 -3.82 -3.00 10.20
C ASN A 20 -3.95 -2.75 11.70
N GLN A 21 -3.47 -1.58 12.12
CA GLN A 21 -3.55 -1.13 13.50
C GLN A 21 -4.42 0.12 13.56
N ASN A 22 -5.60 0.01 14.18
CA ASN A 22 -6.52 1.14 14.37
C ASN A 22 -6.83 1.89 13.06
N ASN A 23 -7.14 1.15 11.98
CA ASN A 23 -7.40 1.67 10.63
C ASN A 23 -6.18 2.29 9.91
N VAL A 24 -4.97 2.06 10.40
CA VAL A 24 -3.72 2.42 9.71
C VAL A 24 -3.08 1.16 9.12
N ILE A 25 -2.84 1.17 7.81
CA ILE A 25 -2.20 0.06 7.10
C ILE A 25 -0.69 0.13 7.32
N VAL A 26 -0.07 -0.94 7.80
CA VAL A 26 1.36 -0.99 8.11
C VAL A 26 2.07 -1.87 7.08
N TYR A 27 2.58 -1.24 6.01
CA TYR A 27 3.26 -1.92 4.91
C TYR A 27 4.60 -2.59 5.23
N PRO A 28 5.36 -2.20 6.29
CA PRO A 28 6.49 -3.01 6.74
C PRO A 28 6.09 -4.44 7.14
N ASP A 29 4.85 -4.61 7.61
CA ASP A 29 4.32 -5.87 8.16
C ASP A 29 3.53 -6.65 7.09
N LEU A 30 4.12 -6.84 5.92
CA LEU A 30 3.50 -7.58 4.82
C LEU A 30 3.58 -9.10 5.01
N ILE A 31 2.50 -9.76 4.61
CA ILE A 31 2.39 -11.20 4.38
C ILE A 31 1.90 -11.39 2.94
N LYS A 32 2.56 -12.25 2.17
CA LYS A 32 2.10 -12.61 0.81
C LYS A 32 1.69 -14.08 0.78
N VAL A 33 0.52 -14.36 0.22
CA VAL A 33 -0.02 -15.72 0.08
C VAL A 33 -0.11 -16.04 -1.40
N LYS A 34 0.50 -17.14 -1.83
CA LYS A 34 0.38 -17.66 -3.21
C LYS A 34 -0.64 -18.79 -3.26
N ILE A 35 -1.60 -18.67 -4.16
CA ILE A 35 -2.75 -19.56 -4.29
C ILE A 35 -2.82 -20.05 -5.74
N ALA A 36 -2.91 -21.36 -5.96
CA ALA A 36 -3.07 -21.94 -7.29
C ALA A 36 -4.46 -21.60 -7.87
N LEU A 37 -4.52 -21.31 -9.18
CA LEU A 37 -5.77 -20.88 -9.82
C LEU A 37 -6.68 -22.02 -10.26
N ASP A 38 -6.16 -23.24 -10.36
CA ASP A 38 -6.89 -24.43 -10.79
C ASP A 38 -7.71 -25.05 -9.66
N ASP A 39 -7.16 -25.15 -8.45
CA ASP A 39 -7.83 -25.79 -7.31
C ASP A 39 -7.89 -24.94 -6.03
N GLY A 40 -7.24 -23.78 -6.00
CA GLY A 40 -7.22 -22.88 -4.85
C GLY A 40 -6.25 -23.31 -3.73
N GLU A 41 -5.35 -24.27 -3.97
CA GLU A 41 -4.36 -24.68 -2.98
C GLU A 41 -3.38 -23.54 -2.64
N ILE A 42 -3.02 -23.41 -1.36
CA ILE A 42 -1.96 -22.49 -0.93
C ILE A 42 -0.62 -23.12 -1.25
N ILE A 43 0.03 -22.61 -2.30
CA ILE A 43 1.31 -23.13 -2.81
C ILE A 43 2.52 -22.35 -2.28
N GLY A 44 2.30 -21.25 -1.55
CA GLY A 44 3.39 -20.48 -0.98
C GLY A 44 2.95 -19.41 0.02
N LEU A 45 3.87 -19.07 0.92
CA LEU A 45 3.67 -18.05 1.94
C LEU A 45 5.00 -17.30 2.17
N GLU A 46 4.97 -15.96 2.09
CA GLU A 46 6.10 -15.09 2.41
C GLU A 46 5.73 -14.25 3.64
N THR A 47 6.40 -14.47 4.77
CA THR A 47 6.10 -13.82 6.06
C THR A 47 7.25 -12.98 6.60
N THR A 48 8.35 -12.87 5.86
CA THR A 48 9.59 -12.21 6.32
C THR A 48 9.37 -10.76 6.73
N GLY A 49 8.49 -10.01 6.03
CA GLY A 49 8.12 -8.65 6.41
C GLY A 49 7.50 -8.63 7.80
N TYR A 50 6.38 -9.33 7.98
CA TYR A 50 5.72 -9.43 9.28
C TYR A 50 6.63 -9.94 10.40
N LEU A 51 7.32 -11.07 10.22
CA LEU A 51 8.10 -11.69 11.30
C LEU A 51 9.29 -10.84 11.77
N ASN A 52 9.88 -10.04 10.89
CA ASN A 52 11.04 -9.21 11.25
C ASN A 52 10.65 -7.78 11.65
N CYS A 53 9.52 -7.26 11.18
CA CYS A 53 9.13 -5.87 11.37
C CYS A 53 7.99 -5.67 12.36
N HIS A 54 7.24 -6.72 12.73
CA HIS A 54 6.01 -6.55 13.48
C HIS A 54 6.23 -6.16 14.95
N TYR A 55 5.63 -5.04 15.33
CA TYR A 55 5.38 -4.59 16.70
C TYR A 55 4.17 -3.63 16.71
N GLU A 56 3.61 -3.38 17.88
CA GLU A 56 2.57 -2.36 18.04
C GLU A 56 3.18 -0.96 17.91
N ARG A 57 2.81 -0.20 16.87
CA ARG A 57 3.35 1.15 16.64
C ARG A 57 2.74 2.14 17.62
N ASN A 58 3.52 3.11 18.07
CA ASN A 58 2.98 4.34 18.63
C ASN A 58 2.65 5.31 17.48
N ILE A 59 1.43 5.22 16.96
CA ILE A 59 1.01 5.98 15.77
C ILE A 59 0.67 7.42 16.18
N PRO A 60 1.32 8.44 15.59
CA PRO A 60 1.02 9.84 15.91
C PRO A 60 -0.33 10.26 15.36
N THR A 61 -0.87 11.36 15.88
CA THR A 61 -2.03 12.02 15.29
C THR A 61 -1.62 12.78 14.03
N THR A 62 -2.47 12.78 13.02
CA THR A 62 -2.30 13.59 11.81
C THR A 62 -2.20 15.07 12.17
N LYS A 63 -1.23 15.81 11.62
CA LYS A 63 -1.07 17.26 11.85
C LYS A 63 -1.67 18.10 10.73
N ILE A 64 -1.93 17.49 9.57
CA ILE A 64 -2.64 18.12 8.46
C ILE A 64 -3.93 17.35 8.17
N SER A 65 -4.90 18.05 7.59
CA SER A 65 -6.15 17.43 7.13
C SER A 65 -5.91 16.56 5.90
N ILE A 66 -6.81 15.63 5.62
CA ILE A 66 -6.75 14.81 4.42
C ILE A 66 -6.98 15.66 3.17
N GLU A 67 -7.77 16.72 3.29
CA GLU A 67 -8.02 17.72 2.24
C GLU A 67 -6.73 18.48 1.90
N ASP A 68 -5.98 18.95 2.91
CA ASP A 68 -4.70 19.62 2.70
C ASP A 68 -3.70 18.69 2.03
N ALA A 69 -3.64 17.43 2.47
CA ALA A 69 -2.79 16.41 1.84
C ALA A 69 -3.22 16.15 0.38
N ARG A 70 -4.52 16.08 0.10
CA ARG A 70 -5.05 15.88 -1.26
C ARG A 70 -4.66 17.02 -2.19
N THR A 71 -4.55 18.26 -1.70
CA THR A 71 -4.11 19.41 -2.52
C THR A 71 -2.67 19.29 -3.03
N LYS A 72 -1.86 18.38 -2.47
CA LYS A 72 -0.51 18.09 -2.95
C LYS A 72 -0.51 17.28 -4.25
N LEU A 73 -1.60 16.57 -4.53
CA LEU A 73 -1.78 15.82 -5.76
C LEU A 73 -2.20 16.74 -6.91
N THR A 74 -1.94 16.32 -8.14
CA THR A 74 -2.37 17.06 -9.33
C THR A 74 -3.90 17.09 -9.43
N ASN A 75 -4.47 18.23 -9.85
CA ASN A 75 -5.92 18.38 -10.07
C ASN A 75 -6.48 17.45 -11.15
N LYS A 76 -5.62 16.81 -11.96
CA LYS A 76 -6.02 15.80 -12.93
C LYS A 76 -6.29 14.43 -12.29
N ALA A 77 -5.80 14.20 -11.07
CA ALA A 77 -5.93 12.92 -10.39
C ALA A 77 -7.36 12.70 -9.93
N GLN A 78 -7.92 11.54 -10.30
CA GLN A 78 -9.20 11.06 -9.83
C GLN A 78 -8.95 10.10 -8.67
N ILE A 79 -9.17 10.56 -7.45
CA ILE A 79 -8.94 9.77 -6.23
C ILE A 79 -10.08 8.78 -6.03
N THR A 80 -9.74 7.50 -5.84
CA THR A 80 -10.68 6.38 -5.66
C THR A 80 -10.66 5.82 -4.24
N SER A 81 -9.56 5.99 -3.50
CA SER A 81 -9.46 5.57 -2.11
C SER A 81 -8.49 6.46 -1.35
N GLU A 82 -8.79 6.65 -0.07
CA GLU A 82 -7.97 7.43 0.86
C GLU A 82 -7.88 6.68 2.18
N LYS A 83 -6.66 6.44 2.65
CA LYS A 83 -6.41 5.70 3.88
C LYS A 83 -5.21 6.29 4.62
N LEU A 84 -5.05 5.90 5.88
CA LEU A 84 -3.81 6.13 6.60
C LEU A 84 -2.91 4.90 6.46
N ALA A 85 -1.63 5.15 6.26
CA ALA A 85 -0.63 4.13 6.07
C ALA A 85 0.68 4.47 6.79
N ILE A 86 1.43 3.43 7.14
CA ILE A 86 2.84 3.51 7.51
C ILE A 86 3.61 2.79 6.41
N ILE A 87 4.54 3.50 5.79
CA ILE A 87 5.40 2.96 4.73
C ILE A 87 6.85 2.83 5.21
N PRO A 88 7.59 1.79 4.79
CA PRO A 88 9.02 1.74 4.95
C PRO A 88 9.69 2.77 4.04
N THR A 89 10.87 3.22 4.44
CA THR A 89 11.76 4.06 3.63
C THR A 89 13.03 3.29 3.29
N GLU A 90 13.80 3.78 2.31
CA GLU A 90 15.10 3.20 1.94
C GLU A 90 16.10 3.15 3.12
N TRP A 91 15.92 4.03 4.11
CA TRP A 91 16.78 4.14 5.30
C TRP A 91 16.35 3.26 6.47
N LYS A 92 15.50 2.24 6.24
CA LYS A 92 14.92 1.38 7.30
C LYS A 92 14.19 2.17 8.39
N THR A 93 13.70 3.36 8.04
CA THR A 93 12.79 4.14 8.88
C THR A 93 11.36 4.01 8.36
N GLU A 94 10.39 4.40 9.17
CA GLU A 94 8.96 4.36 8.83
C GLU A 94 8.41 5.79 8.72
N LYS A 95 7.47 6.03 7.80
CA LYS A 95 6.75 7.30 7.67
C LYS A 95 5.26 7.09 7.77
N PHE A 96 4.59 7.96 8.53
CA PHE A 96 3.14 7.98 8.68
C PHE A 96 2.52 8.91 7.62
N CYS A 97 1.69 8.34 6.75
CA CYS A 97 1.23 8.97 5.53
C CYS A 97 -0.28 8.81 5.34
N TYR A 98 -0.87 9.74 4.61
CA TYR A 98 -2.07 9.49 3.84
C TYR A 98 -1.70 8.74 2.57
N GLU A 99 -2.33 7.59 2.35
CA GLU A 99 -2.32 6.84 1.10
C GLU A 99 -3.50 7.30 0.24
N PHE A 100 -3.19 7.78 -0.96
CA PHE A 100 -4.18 8.09 -1.99
C PHE A 100 -4.02 7.10 -3.14
N LYS A 101 -5.06 6.32 -3.40
CA LYS A 101 -5.16 5.57 -4.67
C LYS A 101 -6.01 6.34 -5.64
N GLY A 102 -5.61 6.38 -6.89
CA GLY A 102 -6.36 7.09 -7.92
C GLY A 102 -5.90 6.77 -9.32
N LYS A 103 -6.43 7.52 -10.28
CA LYS A 103 -6.12 7.40 -11.69
C LYS A 103 -5.78 8.76 -12.28
N ILE A 104 -4.77 8.82 -13.13
CA ILE A 104 -4.46 9.96 -14.00
C ILE A 104 -4.52 9.45 -15.43
N ASP A 105 -5.48 9.95 -16.20
CA ASP A 105 -5.82 9.46 -17.54
C ASP A 105 -6.11 7.93 -17.52
N ASP A 106 -5.20 7.11 -18.04
CA ASP A 106 -5.29 5.64 -18.05
C ASP A 106 -4.30 4.93 -17.11
N MET A 107 -3.55 5.69 -16.31
CA MET A 107 -2.59 5.15 -15.35
C MET A 107 -3.16 5.22 -13.94
N ASP A 108 -3.24 4.07 -13.27
CA ASP A 108 -3.52 4.03 -11.84
C ASP A 108 -2.25 4.42 -11.08
N PHE A 109 -2.40 4.99 -9.88
CA PHE A 109 -1.28 5.34 -9.03
C PHE A 109 -1.63 5.18 -7.55
N ILE A 110 -0.59 5.10 -6.72
CA ILE A 110 -0.67 5.21 -5.27
C ILE A 110 0.31 6.30 -4.84
N ALA A 111 -0.16 7.33 -4.16
CA ALA A 111 0.68 8.38 -3.60
C ALA A 111 0.65 8.35 -2.08
N TYR A 112 1.80 8.57 -1.46
CA TYR A 112 1.96 8.64 -0.01
C TYR A 112 2.39 10.05 0.38
N ILE A 113 1.49 10.77 1.05
CA ILE A 113 1.74 12.12 1.54
C ILE A 113 1.89 12.06 3.05
N ASN A 114 3.02 12.54 3.58
CA ASN A 114 3.28 12.58 5.01
C ASN A 114 2.14 13.26 5.79
N ALA A 115 1.54 12.56 6.75
CA ALA A 115 0.36 13.02 7.47
C ALA A 115 0.68 14.06 8.57
N GLU A 116 1.97 14.33 8.80
CA GLU A 116 2.46 15.35 9.73
C GLU A 116 2.97 16.61 9.01
N THR A 117 3.64 16.47 7.85
CA THR A 117 4.30 17.58 7.15
C THR A 117 3.64 17.97 5.82
N GLY A 118 2.91 17.06 5.19
CA GLY A 118 2.34 17.24 3.84
C GLY A 118 3.36 17.11 2.71
N GLU A 119 4.56 16.59 3.00
CA GLU A 119 5.54 16.25 1.99
C GLU A 119 5.14 14.95 1.28
N GLU A 120 5.38 14.87 -0.03
CA GLU A 120 5.28 13.61 -0.77
C GLU A 120 6.46 12.72 -0.37
N GLU A 121 6.16 11.52 0.15
CA GLU A 121 7.17 10.56 0.59
C GLU A 121 7.44 9.50 -0.48
N ASP A 122 6.42 9.11 -1.23
CA ASP A 122 6.54 8.13 -2.31
C ASP A 122 5.35 8.20 -3.28
N ILE A 123 5.56 7.83 -4.54
CA ILE A 123 4.53 7.69 -5.56
C ILE A 123 4.83 6.48 -6.45
N LEU A 124 3.84 5.60 -6.54
CA LEU A 124 3.94 4.35 -7.28
C LEU A 124 3.00 4.41 -8.49
N ILE A 125 3.52 4.10 -9.67
CA ILE A 125 2.67 3.94 -10.86
C ILE A 125 2.18 2.50 -10.90
N VAL A 126 0.86 2.36 -10.95
CA VAL A 126 0.20 1.08 -10.96
C VAL A 126 -0.04 0.66 -12.40
N THR A 127 0.75 -0.31 -12.87
CA THR A 127 0.57 -0.89 -14.20
C THR A 127 -0.36 -2.09 -14.11
N ASN A 128 -1.59 -1.92 -14.59
CA ASN A 128 -2.50 -3.05 -14.79
C ASN A 128 -2.12 -3.78 -16.08
N THR A 129 -1.58 -4.98 -15.93
CA THR A 129 -1.38 -5.92 -17.03
C THR A 129 -2.52 -6.94 -17.03
N GLU A 130 -2.65 -7.74 -18.10
CA GLU A 130 -3.57 -8.89 -18.12
C GLU A 130 -3.33 -9.86 -16.93
N ASN A 131 -2.14 -9.80 -16.34
CA ASN A 131 -1.66 -10.60 -15.22
C ASN A 131 -1.83 -9.89 -13.85
N GLY A 132 -2.55 -8.78 -13.77
CA GLY A 132 -2.81 -8.05 -12.52
C GLY A 132 -1.94 -6.82 -12.33
N THR A 133 -1.86 -6.36 -11.08
CA THR A 133 -1.45 -5.02 -10.71
C THR A 133 0.01 -4.98 -10.23
N PHE A 134 0.86 -4.24 -10.95
CA PHE A 134 2.26 -3.97 -10.57
C PHE A 134 2.43 -2.54 -10.09
N THR A 135 3.32 -2.30 -9.13
CA THR A 135 3.73 -0.96 -8.71
C THR A 135 5.23 -0.79 -8.95
N GLU A 136 5.62 0.26 -9.69
CA GLU A 136 7.01 0.69 -9.89
C GLU A 136 7.20 2.15 -9.45
#